data_AF-A0A935DQS4-F1
#
_entry.id   AF-A0A935DQS4-F1
#
_cell.length_a   1.000
_cell.length_b   1.000
_cell.length_c   1.000
_cell.angle_alpha   90.00
_cell.angle_beta   90.00
_cell.angle_gamma   90.00
#
_symmetry.space_group_name_H-M   'P 1'
#
loop_
_entity.id
_entity.type
_entity.pdbx_description
1 polymer ?
#
loop_
_entity_poly.entity_id
_entity_poly.type
_entity_poly.pdbx_seq_one_letter_code
_entity_poly.pdbx_strand_id
1 'polypeptide(L)'
;MKRRDGMRRFTATVMVLVAMAPGGVALAQQLDDGGVGAAPTTTAAPAVLAADGGAAAPVGDDAGAVTGEQYVVRLRNLEQRINELKEEIFRSKARLSLLAESVLQNAVGGSRAQIVHQNEMGGSYRLATVVYSLDGAPIFNREDESGALADRREFQVYNGQIGSGDHSLGVNLTYIGAGLPYMRGYRFSVRSTQSFSVPEGKAIQIRVVGFEKGGPLESPESRPAVRYVQRVISLREAAEGAETTPAPAAPTGGNGTR
;
A
#
# COMPACT_ATOMS: atom_id res chain seq x y z
N MET A 1 22.85 -63.29 14.98
CA MET A 1 24.17 -63.36 15.67
C MET A 1 24.95 -62.09 15.29
N LYS A 2 24.86 -61.03 16.09
CA LYS A 2 25.80 -60.68 17.16
C LYS A 2 27.20 -60.36 16.62
N ARG A 3 27.46 -59.10 16.31
CA ARG A 3 28.76 -58.48 16.56
C ARG A 3 28.57 -57.18 17.32
N ARG A 4 29.13 -57.20 18.53
CA ARG A 4 29.31 -56.09 19.44
C ARG A 4 30.64 -55.39 19.14
N ASP A 5 30.68 -54.15 19.61
CA ASP A 5 31.81 -53.38 20.12
C ASP A 5 32.80 -52.73 19.15
N GLY A 6 32.97 -51.43 19.38
CA GLY A 6 33.91 -50.54 18.70
C GLY A 6 33.77 -49.08 19.13
N MET A 7 33.70 -48.83 20.44
CA MET A 7 33.74 -47.51 21.10
C MET A 7 35.02 -46.73 20.70
N ARG A 8 34.89 -45.51 20.14
CA ARG A 8 35.94 -44.47 20.27
C ARG A 8 35.32 -43.08 20.40
N ARG A 9 35.39 -42.57 21.62
CA ARG A 9 35.18 -41.18 22.03
C ARG A 9 36.37 -40.35 21.55
N PHE A 10 36.14 -39.17 20.98
CA PHE A 10 37.16 -38.13 20.84
C PHE A 10 36.56 -36.77 21.20
N THR A 11 36.62 -36.48 22.50
CA THR A 11 36.66 -35.14 23.08
C THR A 11 37.98 -34.47 22.68
N ALA A 12 37.91 -33.27 22.12
CA ALA A 12 39.08 -32.40 21.94
C ALA A 12 38.72 -30.99 22.43
N THR A 13 39.02 -30.77 23.70
CA THR A 13 39.18 -29.47 24.36
C THR A 13 40.48 -28.84 23.86
N VAL A 14 40.43 -27.60 23.37
CA VAL A 14 41.61 -26.73 23.24
C VAL A 14 41.28 -25.40 23.90
N MET A 15 42.00 -25.13 24.98
CA MET A 15 41.97 -23.94 25.82
C MET A 15 43.41 -23.43 25.89
N VAL A 16 43.70 -22.25 25.33
CA VAL A 16 44.90 -21.41 25.52
C VAL A 16 44.52 -20.03 24.97
N LEU A 17 44.87 -18.84 25.46
CA LEU A 17 45.38 -18.28 26.73
C LEU A 17 45.61 -16.79 26.41
N VAL A 18 45.11 -15.88 27.26
CA VAL A 18 45.63 -14.53 27.60
C VAL A 18 45.91 -13.49 26.49
N ALA A 19 45.26 -12.32 26.61
CA ALA A 19 45.93 -11.03 26.75
C ALA A 19 44.93 -9.94 27.18
N MET A 20 45.02 -9.54 28.44
CA MET A 20 44.36 -8.37 29.04
C MET A 20 45.35 -7.19 28.94
N ALA A 21 44.92 -6.07 28.40
CA ALA A 21 45.62 -4.79 28.48
C ALA A 21 44.59 -3.65 28.66
N PRO A 22 44.67 -2.86 29.75
CA PRO A 22 43.88 -1.66 29.95
C PRO A 22 44.63 -0.43 29.39
N GLY A 23 44.00 0.33 28.49
CA GLY A 23 44.51 1.62 28.01
C GLY A 23 43.69 2.78 28.58
N GLY A 24 44.36 3.70 29.29
CA GLY A 24 43.91 5.09 29.48
C GLY A 24 43.86 5.81 28.12
N VAL A 25 43.46 7.08 27.98
CA VAL A 25 43.65 8.27 28.81
C VAL A 25 42.62 9.31 28.32
N ALA A 26 42.31 10.25 29.19
CA ALA A 26 41.41 11.39 29.00
C ALA A 26 41.66 12.26 27.76
N LEU A 27 40.59 12.84 27.21
CA LEU A 27 40.61 14.14 26.55
C LEU A 27 39.43 14.98 27.06
N ALA A 28 39.75 16.18 27.55
CA ALA A 28 38.84 17.21 28.00
C ALA A 28 38.60 18.25 26.88
N GLN A 29 37.70 19.20 27.18
CA GLN A 29 37.36 20.46 26.48
C GLN A 29 36.19 20.32 25.48
N GLN A 30 35.00 20.86 25.74
CA GLN A 30 34.58 22.24 26.08
C GLN A 30 34.61 23.19 24.87
N LEU A 31 33.41 23.47 24.36
CA LEU A 31 32.98 24.63 23.58
C LEU A 31 31.59 24.94 24.17
N ASP A 32 31.41 25.88 25.09
CA ASP A 32 31.37 27.34 24.91
C ASP A 32 30.54 27.75 23.69
N ASP A 33 29.30 28.19 23.95
CA ASP A 33 28.55 29.05 23.04
C ASP A 33 27.69 29.98 23.90
N GLY A 34 28.33 31.05 24.36
CA GLY A 34 27.69 32.21 24.95
C GLY A 34 27.79 33.37 23.98
N GLY A 35 26.63 33.90 23.57
CA GLY A 35 26.48 35.34 23.39
C GLY A 35 26.27 35.85 21.96
N VAL A 36 25.07 36.44 21.82
CA VAL A 36 24.75 37.70 21.13
C VAL A 36 25.06 37.86 19.64
N GLY A 37 23.96 38.04 18.90
CA GLY A 37 23.82 39.18 18.00
C GLY A 37 23.75 38.84 16.52
N ALA A 38 22.56 39.02 15.93
CA ALA A 38 22.33 39.88 14.78
C ALA A 38 21.08 39.43 14.02
N ALA A 39 20.14 40.36 13.91
CA ALA A 39 18.97 40.29 13.04
C ALA A 39 19.39 40.15 11.56
N PRO A 40 18.50 39.61 10.72
CA PRO A 40 18.30 40.15 9.38
C PRO A 40 17.02 40.98 9.36
N THR A 41 17.21 42.29 9.25
CA THR A 41 16.28 43.24 8.65
C THR A 41 15.67 42.68 7.36
N THR A 42 14.34 42.61 7.29
CA THR A 42 13.61 42.63 6.02
C THR A 42 13.00 44.02 5.87
N THR A 43 13.53 44.79 4.91
CA THR A 43 13.05 46.10 4.48
C THR A 43 12.61 46.00 3.02
N ALA A 44 11.43 46.58 2.75
CA ALA A 44 10.86 47.02 1.46
C ALA A 44 10.39 45.91 0.48
N ALA A 45 9.28 46.00 -0.25
CA ALA A 45 8.16 46.94 -0.46
C ALA A 45 7.24 46.28 -1.54
N PRO A 46 6.22 46.92 -2.13
CA PRO A 46 5.13 47.75 -1.62
C PRO A 46 3.74 47.11 -1.89
N ALA A 47 2.72 47.64 -1.21
CA ALA A 47 1.33 47.49 -1.61
C ALA A 47 1.07 48.29 -2.90
N VAL A 48 0.53 47.64 -3.93
CA VAL A 48 -0.11 48.31 -5.07
C VAL A 48 -1.62 48.13 -4.98
N LEU A 49 -2.27 49.26 -4.70
CA LEU A 49 -3.68 49.52 -4.94
C LEU A 49 -3.99 49.29 -6.42
N ALA A 50 -4.91 48.38 -6.73
CA ALA A 50 -5.59 48.36 -8.02
C ALA A 50 -7.02 48.84 -7.79
N ALA A 51 -7.25 50.11 -8.12
CA ALA A 51 -8.58 50.67 -8.31
C ALA A 51 -9.07 50.33 -9.72
N ASP A 52 -10.36 50.01 -9.77
CA ASP A 52 -11.38 50.35 -10.78
C ASP A 52 -11.09 50.19 -12.28
N GLY A 53 -11.99 49.47 -12.97
CA GLY A 53 -12.01 49.34 -14.43
C GLY A 53 -13.01 48.30 -14.89
N GLY A 54 -14.29 48.70 -14.98
CA GLY A 54 -15.43 47.81 -15.16
C GLY A 54 -15.61 47.15 -16.53
N ALA A 55 -16.61 46.27 -16.58
CA ALA A 55 -17.49 46.12 -17.73
C ALA A 55 -18.77 45.42 -17.27
N ALA A 56 -19.85 46.18 -17.31
CA ALA A 56 -21.21 45.72 -17.03
C ALA A 56 -21.58 44.53 -17.91
N ALA A 57 -22.18 43.50 -17.31
CA ALA A 57 -22.99 42.55 -18.04
C ALA A 57 -24.25 43.28 -18.55
N PRO A 58 -24.57 43.26 -19.85
CA PRO A 58 -25.91 43.61 -20.26
C PRO A 58 -26.83 42.43 -19.92
N VAL A 59 -27.73 42.66 -18.98
CA VAL A 59 -29.02 41.98 -18.94
C VAL A 59 -29.83 42.55 -20.10
N GLY A 60 -30.34 41.69 -20.97
CA GLY A 60 -31.21 42.06 -22.08
C GLY A 60 -31.98 40.86 -22.58
N ASP A 61 -33.22 40.76 -22.09
CA ASP A 61 -34.37 40.06 -22.68
C ASP A 61 -34.38 40.05 -24.22
N ASP A 62 -34.92 39.00 -24.83
CA ASP A 62 -36.24 39.08 -25.49
C ASP A 62 -36.65 37.73 -26.11
N ALA A 63 -37.75 37.19 -25.62
CA ALA A 63 -38.53 36.17 -26.30
C ALA A 63 -39.40 36.84 -27.38
N GLY A 64 -38.75 37.32 -28.44
CA GLY A 64 -39.39 37.88 -29.64
C GLY A 64 -39.09 37.02 -30.87
N ALA A 65 -40.05 36.91 -31.79
CA ALA A 65 -39.94 36.12 -33.02
C ALA A 65 -38.59 36.36 -33.73
N VAL A 66 -37.80 35.29 -33.81
CA VAL A 66 -36.42 35.34 -34.31
C VAL A 66 -36.44 35.68 -35.79
N THR A 67 -36.05 36.90 -36.15
CA THR A 67 -35.95 37.34 -37.54
C THR A 67 -34.74 36.69 -38.22
N GLY A 68 -34.77 36.57 -39.55
CA GLY A 68 -33.71 35.91 -40.33
C GLY A 68 -32.30 36.45 -40.05
N GLU A 69 -32.19 37.74 -39.73
CA GLU A 69 -30.93 38.39 -39.35
C GLU A 69 -30.40 37.91 -37.99
N GLN A 70 -31.29 37.67 -37.00
CA GLN A 70 -30.90 37.11 -35.70
C GLN A 70 -30.43 35.65 -35.80
N TYR A 71 -30.95 34.89 -36.76
CA TYR A 71 -30.49 33.53 -37.05
C TYR A 71 -29.06 33.51 -37.62
N VAL A 72 -28.74 34.43 -38.54
CA VAL A 72 -27.39 34.56 -39.13
C VAL A 72 -26.37 34.95 -38.06
N VAL A 73 -26.75 35.84 -37.13
CA VAL A 73 -25.89 36.22 -36.00
C VAL A 73 -25.71 35.06 -35.02
N ARG A 74 -26.74 34.28 -34.72
CA ARG A 74 -26.61 33.07 -33.88
C ARG A 74 -25.75 32.01 -34.53
N LEU A 75 -25.83 31.82 -35.84
CA LEU A 75 -25.00 30.85 -36.57
C LEU A 75 -23.51 31.22 -36.50
N ARG A 76 -23.17 32.51 -36.70
CA ARG A 76 -21.79 33.00 -36.51
C ARG A 76 -21.30 32.82 -35.07
N ASN A 77 -22.15 33.07 -34.08
CA ASN A 77 -21.81 32.85 -32.68
C ASN A 77 -21.61 31.36 -32.37
N LEU A 78 -22.41 30.47 -32.98
CA LEU A 78 -22.24 29.01 -32.88
C LEU A 78 -20.94 28.56 -33.55
N GLU A 79 -20.61 29.07 -34.73
CA GLU A 79 -19.35 28.77 -35.42
C GLU A 79 -18.14 29.23 -34.61
N GLN A 80 -18.19 30.44 -34.03
CA GLN A 80 -17.13 30.94 -33.17
C GLN A 80 -16.95 30.08 -31.90
N ARG A 81 -18.06 29.73 -31.24
CA ARG A 81 -18.06 28.81 -30.08
C ARG A 81 -17.56 27.40 -30.44
N ILE A 82 -17.93 26.89 -31.62
CA ILE A 82 -17.44 25.60 -32.11
C ILE A 82 -15.94 25.67 -32.37
N ASN A 83 -15.43 26.77 -32.90
CA ASN A 83 -14.01 26.93 -33.16
C ASN A 83 -13.21 27.04 -31.85
N GLU A 84 -13.70 27.81 -30.87
CA GLU A 84 -13.14 27.88 -29.52
C GLU A 84 -13.17 26.51 -28.83
N LEU A 85 -14.29 25.79 -28.90
CA LEU A 85 -14.42 24.45 -28.33
C LEU A 85 -13.50 23.44 -29.03
N LYS A 86 -13.31 23.54 -30.35
CA LYS A 86 -12.34 22.71 -31.08
C LYS A 86 -10.93 22.99 -30.57
N GLU A 87 -10.56 24.26 -30.41
CA GLU A 87 -9.24 24.62 -29.91
C GLU A 87 -9.03 24.13 -28.47
N GLU A 88 -10.05 24.24 -27.61
CA GLU A 88 -10.02 23.72 -26.25
C GLU A 88 -9.94 22.18 -26.22
N ILE A 89 -10.70 21.49 -27.07
CA ILE A 89 -10.64 20.02 -27.20
C ILE A 89 -9.28 19.58 -27.72
N PHE A 90 -8.72 20.29 -28.72
CA PHE A 90 -7.40 19.97 -29.25
C PHE A 90 -6.31 20.21 -28.21
N ARG A 91 -6.36 21.31 -27.44
CA ARG A 91 -5.45 21.56 -26.31
C ARG A 91 -5.63 20.52 -25.20
N SER A 92 -6.86 20.16 -24.86
CA SER A 92 -7.17 19.14 -23.85
C SER A 92 -6.69 17.77 -24.28
N LYS A 93 -6.90 17.39 -25.55
CA LYS A 93 -6.41 16.13 -26.11
C LYS A 93 -4.88 16.09 -26.16
N ALA A 94 -4.23 17.19 -26.56
CA ALA A 94 -2.77 17.28 -26.53
C ALA A 94 -2.22 17.15 -25.11
N ARG A 95 -2.85 17.84 -24.14
CA ARG A 95 -2.48 17.75 -22.73
C ARG A 95 -2.70 16.35 -22.16
N LEU A 96 -3.82 15.71 -22.47
CA LEU A 96 -4.11 14.33 -22.09
C LEU A 96 -3.14 13.35 -22.74
N SER A 97 -2.74 13.56 -24.00
CA SER A 97 -1.74 12.74 -24.67
C SER A 97 -0.38 12.88 -23.99
N LEU A 98 0.03 14.09 -23.60
CA LEU A 98 1.28 14.32 -22.86
C LEU A 98 1.22 13.72 -21.45
N LEU A 99 0.07 13.79 -20.78
CA LEU A 99 -0.16 13.14 -19.49
C LEU A 99 -0.14 11.62 -19.61
N ALA A 100 -0.76 11.07 -20.66
CA ALA A 100 -0.75 9.63 -20.93
C ALA A 100 0.67 9.14 -21.23
N GLU A 101 1.41 9.87 -22.07
CA GLU A 101 2.82 9.61 -22.37
C GLU A 101 3.63 9.70 -21.06
N SER A 102 3.52 10.77 -20.29
CA SER A 102 4.21 10.93 -19.01
C SER A 102 3.88 9.84 -17.98
N VAL A 103 2.63 9.38 -17.88
CA VAL A 103 2.24 8.28 -17.00
C VAL A 103 2.80 6.95 -17.51
N LEU A 104 2.86 6.76 -18.83
CA LEU A 104 3.52 5.61 -19.45
C LEU A 104 5.04 5.67 -19.25
N GLN A 105 5.71 6.82 -19.41
CA GLN A 105 7.13 7.01 -19.13
C GLN A 105 7.47 6.80 -17.66
N ASN A 106 6.62 7.26 -16.74
CA ASN A 106 6.78 6.96 -15.32
C ASN A 106 6.41 5.50 -14.99
N ALA A 107 5.69 4.82 -15.89
CA ALA A 107 5.46 3.38 -15.87
C ALA A 107 6.48 2.58 -16.70
N VAL A 108 7.51 3.20 -17.30
CA VAL A 108 8.62 2.49 -17.98
C VAL A 108 9.48 1.86 -16.87
N GLY A 109 9.09 0.66 -16.48
CA GLY A 109 9.67 -0.11 -15.37
C GLY A 109 8.74 -0.29 -14.17
N GLY A 110 7.55 0.34 -14.20
CA GLY A 110 6.56 0.28 -13.13
C GLY A 110 5.84 -1.04 -13.09
N SER A 111 6.50 -2.08 -12.58
CA SER A 111 5.83 -3.33 -12.26
C SER A 111 4.83 -3.08 -11.13
N ARG A 112 3.80 -3.91 -11.01
CA ARG A 112 2.78 -3.73 -9.96
C ARG A 112 2.63 -5.02 -9.16
N ALA A 113 2.43 -4.89 -7.85
CA ALA A 113 2.09 -6.04 -7.01
C ALA A 113 0.72 -5.83 -6.38
N GLN A 114 -0.13 -6.85 -6.50
CA GLN A 114 -1.39 -6.98 -5.80
C GLN A 114 -1.29 -8.16 -4.84
N ILE A 115 -1.35 -7.89 -3.55
CA ILE A 115 -1.29 -8.92 -2.51
C ILE A 115 -2.67 -9.01 -1.85
N VAL A 116 -3.24 -10.21 -1.89
CA VAL A 116 -4.54 -10.51 -1.29
C VAL A 116 -4.34 -11.59 -0.25
N HIS A 117 -4.87 -11.36 0.95
CA HIS A 117 -4.94 -12.37 1.99
C HIS A 117 -6.28 -13.09 1.89
N GLN A 118 -6.24 -14.42 1.96
CA GLN A 118 -7.42 -15.26 2.07
C GLN A 118 -7.26 -16.18 3.29
N ASN A 119 -8.22 -16.12 4.20
CA ASN A 119 -8.29 -16.98 5.36
C ASN A 119 -9.23 -18.16 5.06
N GLU A 120 -8.63 -19.34 4.87
CA GLU A 120 -9.35 -20.63 4.72
C GLU A 120 -9.25 -21.48 5.99
N MET A 121 -8.80 -20.91 7.12
CA MET A 121 -8.78 -21.61 8.41
C MET A 121 -10.21 -21.93 8.88
N GLY A 122 -10.39 -23.09 9.50
CA GLY A 122 -11.66 -23.47 10.12
C GLY A 122 -12.02 -22.60 11.33
N GLY A 123 -13.31 -22.55 11.69
CA GLY A 123 -13.83 -21.71 12.79
C GLY A 123 -13.28 -22.03 14.18
N SER A 124 -12.46 -23.07 14.32
CA SER A 124 -11.70 -23.36 15.54
C SER A 124 -10.57 -22.36 15.80
N TYR A 125 -10.09 -21.67 14.76
CA TYR A 125 -9.02 -20.69 14.83
C TYR A 125 -9.58 -19.30 14.47
N ARG A 126 -9.24 -18.29 15.25
CA ARG A 126 -9.54 -16.88 14.97
C ARG A 126 -8.27 -16.16 14.62
N LEU A 127 -8.27 -15.42 13.52
CA LEU A 127 -7.14 -14.58 13.13
C LEU A 127 -7.11 -13.34 14.01
N ALA A 128 -6.05 -13.18 14.80
CA ALA A 128 -5.91 -12.09 15.76
C ALA A 128 -4.91 -11.02 15.29
N THR A 129 -3.79 -11.43 14.69
CA THR A 129 -2.77 -10.49 14.20
C THR A 129 -2.32 -10.89 12.80
N VAL A 130 -2.17 -9.90 11.94
CA VAL A 130 -1.69 -10.04 10.57
C VAL A 130 -0.63 -8.98 10.33
N VAL A 131 0.59 -9.42 10.07
CA VAL A 131 1.70 -8.55 9.67
C VAL A 131 2.30 -9.06 8.37
N TYR A 132 2.27 -8.20 7.36
CA TYR A 132 2.93 -8.42 6.09
C TYR A 132 4.10 -7.46 5.93
N SER A 133 5.20 -7.98 5.41
CA SER A 133 6.38 -7.21 5.05
C SER A 133 6.79 -7.50 3.61
N LEU A 134 7.12 -6.46 2.85
CA LEU A 134 7.69 -6.56 1.52
C LEU A 134 9.14 -6.07 1.59
N ASP A 135 10.08 -6.91 1.18
CA ASP A 135 11.52 -6.60 1.19
C ASP A 135 12.05 -6.15 2.57
N GLY A 136 11.44 -6.69 3.63
CA GLY A 136 11.74 -6.37 5.03
C GLY A 136 10.98 -5.16 5.59
N ALA A 137 10.34 -4.34 4.76
CA ALA A 137 9.52 -3.22 5.21
C ALA A 137 8.07 -3.66 5.48
N PRO A 138 7.45 -3.32 6.63
CA PRO A 138 6.06 -3.67 6.92
C PRO A 138 5.12 -2.89 6.00
N ILE A 139 4.31 -3.61 5.20
CA ILE A 139 3.33 -3.03 4.25
C ILE A 139 1.91 -3.03 4.81
N PHE A 140 1.63 -3.94 5.75
CA PHE A 140 0.31 -4.06 6.36
C PHE A 140 0.47 -4.63 7.76
N ASN A 141 -0.16 -3.97 8.72
CA ASN A 141 -0.22 -4.43 10.10
C ASN A 141 -1.65 -4.21 10.59
N ARG A 142 -2.29 -5.30 11.01
CA ARG A 142 -3.61 -5.25 11.63
C ARG A 142 -3.66 -6.24 12.78
N GLU A 143 -4.07 -5.74 13.92
CA GLU A 143 -4.29 -6.51 15.13
C GLU A 143 -5.71 -6.28 15.61
N ASP A 144 -6.44 -7.37 15.79
CA ASP A 144 -7.81 -7.35 16.25
C ASP A 144 -8.15 -8.67 16.95
N GLU A 145 -8.15 -8.62 18.28
CA GLU A 145 -8.53 -9.75 19.13
C GLU A 145 -10.06 -9.83 19.34
N SER A 146 -10.81 -8.79 18.95
CA SER A 146 -12.28 -8.74 19.08
C SER A 146 -13.00 -9.64 18.07
N GLY A 147 -12.31 -10.01 16.98
CA GLY A 147 -12.76 -11.00 16.00
C GLY A 147 -13.24 -10.45 14.66
N ALA A 148 -13.34 -9.13 14.46
CA ALA A 148 -13.77 -8.55 13.19
C ALA A 148 -12.78 -8.85 12.04
N LEU A 149 -11.50 -9.09 12.35
CA LEU A 149 -10.51 -9.60 11.39
C LEU A 149 -10.71 -11.08 11.03
N ALA A 150 -11.23 -11.89 11.96
CA ALA A 150 -11.52 -13.31 11.72
C ALA A 150 -12.76 -13.49 10.83
N ASP A 151 -13.73 -12.57 10.88
CA ASP A 151 -14.93 -12.59 10.04
C ASP A 151 -14.63 -12.32 8.56
N ARG A 152 -13.53 -11.60 8.28
CA ARG A 152 -13.10 -11.29 6.92
C ARG A 152 -12.28 -12.43 6.34
N ARG A 153 -12.93 -13.24 5.50
CA ARG A 153 -12.27 -14.34 4.78
C ARG A 153 -11.29 -13.87 3.71
N GLU A 154 -11.50 -12.71 3.11
CA GLU A 154 -10.62 -12.17 2.09
C GLU A 154 -10.47 -10.66 2.28
N PHE A 155 -9.24 -10.16 2.17
CA PHE A 155 -8.98 -8.72 2.14
C PHE A 155 -7.69 -8.41 1.37
N GLN A 156 -7.68 -7.22 0.77
CA GLN A 156 -6.51 -6.71 0.09
C GLN A 156 -5.48 -6.19 1.11
N VAL A 157 -4.24 -6.67 0.98
CA VAL A 157 -3.11 -6.31 1.83
C VAL A 157 -2.32 -5.16 1.22
N TYR A 158 -2.04 -5.27 -0.09
CA TYR A 158 -1.23 -4.30 -0.81
C TYR A 158 -1.66 -4.22 -2.27
N ASN A 159 -1.60 -3.01 -2.83
CA ASN A 159 -1.88 -2.77 -4.24
C ASN A 159 -1.12 -1.53 -4.72
N GLY A 160 0.08 -1.73 -5.23
CA GLY A 160 0.98 -0.63 -5.53
C GLY A 160 2.04 -0.98 -6.57
N GLN A 161 2.72 0.06 -7.04
CA GLN A 161 3.87 -0.10 -7.93
C GLN A 161 5.06 -0.63 -7.13
N ILE A 162 5.80 -1.54 -7.75
CA ILE A 162 7.00 -2.18 -7.20
C ILE A 162 8.07 -2.22 -8.29
N GLY A 163 9.35 -2.30 -7.91
CA GLY A 163 10.42 -2.55 -8.87
C GLY A 163 10.16 -3.83 -9.68
N SER A 164 10.73 -3.90 -10.88
CA SER A 164 10.91 -5.19 -11.52
C SER A 164 12.04 -5.96 -10.84
N GLY A 165 11.99 -7.29 -10.91
CA GLY A 165 13.02 -8.16 -10.36
C GLY A 165 12.56 -8.94 -9.14
N ASP A 166 13.51 -9.34 -8.31
CA ASP A 166 13.28 -10.25 -7.19
C ASP A 166 12.89 -9.49 -5.93
N HIS A 167 11.79 -9.94 -5.32
CA HIS A 167 11.22 -9.40 -4.10
C HIS A 167 10.97 -10.53 -3.10
N SER A 168 10.83 -10.16 -1.82
CA SER A 168 10.57 -11.08 -0.73
C SER A 168 9.32 -10.66 0.04
N LEU A 169 8.34 -11.56 0.12
CA LEU A 169 7.14 -11.39 0.93
C LEU A 169 7.30 -12.13 2.25
N GLY A 170 7.36 -11.38 3.35
CA GLY A 170 7.24 -11.90 4.71
C GLY A 170 5.81 -11.84 5.21
N VAL A 171 5.37 -12.94 5.83
CA VAL A 171 4.02 -13.13 6.34
C VAL A 171 4.13 -13.62 7.79
N ASN A 172 3.56 -12.87 8.71
CA ASN A 172 3.40 -13.26 10.10
C ASN A 172 1.92 -13.22 10.46
N LEU A 173 1.33 -14.38 10.71
CA LEU A 173 -0.07 -14.53 11.09
C LEU A 173 -0.13 -15.11 12.49
N THR A 174 -1.00 -14.56 13.32
CA THR A 174 -1.20 -15.00 14.69
C THR A 174 -2.66 -15.39 14.85
N TYR A 175 -2.90 -16.65 15.19
CA TYR A 175 -4.23 -17.20 15.42
C TYR A 175 -4.44 -17.48 16.91
N ILE A 176 -5.68 -17.36 17.37
CA ILE A 176 -6.11 -17.74 18.72
C ILE A 176 -7.07 -18.91 18.60
N GLY A 177 -6.91 -19.92 19.45
CA GLY A 177 -7.86 -21.03 19.53
C GLY A 177 -9.19 -20.59 20.16
N ALA A 178 -10.29 -20.74 19.41
CA ALA A 178 -11.62 -20.33 19.87
C ALA A 178 -12.62 -21.50 19.95
N GLY A 179 -12.53 -22.48 19.04
CA GLY A 179 -13.54 -23.54 18.94
C GLY A 179 -13.44 -24.63 19.99
N LEU A 180 -12.24 -25.09 20.30
CA LEU A 180 -12.01 -26.28 21.12
C LEU A 180 -11.55 -25.90 22.53
N PRO A 181 -12.10 -26.51 23.59
CA PRO A 181 -11.86 -26.09 24.97
C PRO A 181 -10.39 -26.16 25.38
N TYR A 182 -9.63 -27.11 24.82
CA TYR A 182 -8.19 -27.26 25.07
C TYR A 182 -7.32 -26.28 24.28
N MET A 183 -7.87 -25.55 23.30
CA MET A 183 -7.13 -24.57 22.49
C MET A 183 -7.38 -23.13 22.97
N ARG A 184 -8.32 -22.93 23.89
CA ARG A 184 -8.68 -21.61 24.40
C ARG A 184 -7.50 -20.98 25.14
N GLY A 185 -7.17 -19.74 24.78
CA GLY A 185 -6.04 -19.01 25.35
C GLY A 185 -4.68 -19.34 24.73
N TYR A 186 -4.60 -20.31 23.80
CA TYR A 186 -3.37 -20.57 23.07
C TYR A 186 -3.29 -19.71 21.80
N ARG A 187 -2.08 -19.24 21.52
CA ARG A 187 -1.75 -18.38 20.39
C ARG A 187 -0.81 -19.13 19.44
N PHE A 188 -1.26 -19.35 18.22
CA PHE A 188 -0.50 -20.03 17.17
C PHE A 188 0.08 -19.00 16.22
N SER A 189 1.41 -18.92 16.15
CA SER A 189 2.11 -17.98 15.29
C SER A 189 2.65 -18.71 14.06
N VAL A 190 2.28 -18.22 12.87
CA VAL A 190 2.76 -18.71 11.58
C VAL A 190 3.64 -17.65 10.96
N ARG A 191 4.90 -18.00 10.73
CA ARG A 191 5.85 -17.18 10.00
C ARG A 191 6.21 -17.89 8.71
N SER A 192 6.10 -17.17 7.59
CA SER A 192 6.52 -17.66 6.30
C SER A 192 7.12 -16.52 5.49
N THR A 193 8.19 -16.80 4.77
CA THR A 193 8.83 -15.85 3.86
C THR A 193 8.95 -16.52 2.51
N GLN A 194 8.53 -15.84 1.46
CA GLN A 194 8.56 -16.34 0.09
C GLN A 194 9.16 -15.31 -0.85
N SER A 195 10.18 -15.71 -1.60
CA SER A 195 10.69 -14.90 -2.72
C SER A 195 9.80 -15.06 -3.95
N PHE A 196 9.65 -13.98 -4.70
CA PHE A 196 8.93 -13.95 -5.97
C PHE A 196 9.60 -12.95 -6.91
N SER A 197 9.47 -13.17 -8.20
CA SER A 197 10.05 -12.29 -9.23
C SER A 197 8.93 -11.61 -10.00
N VAL A 198 9.04 -10.29 -10.17
CA VAL A 198 8.04 -9.49 -10.89
C VAL A 198 8.59 -9.13 -12.27
N PRO A 199 7.94 -9.60 -13.36
CA PRO A 199 8.36 -9.26 -14.71
C PRO A 199 8.13 -7.78 -15.01
N GLU A 200 9.05 -7.18 -15.76
CA GLU A 200 8.93 -5.80 -16.24
C GLU A 200 7.63 -5.57 -17.02
N GLY A 201 6.94 -4.47 -16.72
CA GLY A 201 5.71 -4.11 -17.41
C GLY A 201 4.59 -5.14 -17.23
N LYS A 202 4.65 -5.96 -16.17
CA LYS A 202 3.56 -6.82 -15.73
C LYS A 202 3.19 -6.55 -14.29
N ALA A 203 2.04 -7.08 -13.90
CA ALA A 203 1.62 -7.07 -12.52
C ALA A 203 1.61 -8.50 -11.97
N ILE A 204 2.04 -8.67 -10.73
CA ILE A 204 1.92 -9.95 -10.03
C ILE A 204 0.78 -9.86 -9.02
N GLN A 205 -0.11 -10.84 -9.07
CA GLN A 205 -1.10 -11.08 -8.04
C GLN A 205 -0.62 -12.24 -7.17
N ILE A 206 -0.45 -11.98 -5.87
CA ILE A 206 -0.07 -12.98 -4.88
C ILE A 206 -1.23 -13.15 -3.93
N ARG A 207 -1.82 -14.34 -3.96
CA ARG A 207 -2.87 -14.75 -3.03
C ARG A 207 -2.24 -15.60 -1.94
N VAL A 208 -2.29 -15.09 -0.72
CA VAL A 208 -1.73 -15.73 0.47
C VAL A 208 -2.87 -16.40 1.21
N VAL A 209 -2.87 -17.74 1.20
CA VAL A 209 -3.94 -18.55 1.79
C VAL A 209 -3.48 -19.13 3.12
N GLY A 210 -4.10 -18.72 4.22
CA GLY A 210 -3.96 -19.38 5.51
C GLY A 210 -4.87 -20.61 5.58
N PHE A 211 -4.29 -21.80 5.73
CA PHE A 211 -5.04 -23.06 5.76
C PHE A 211 -4.58 -23.99 6.88
N GLU A 212 -5.48 -24.88 7.30
CA GLU A 212 -5.18 -25.88 8.32
C GLU A 212 -4.55 -27.13 7.67
N LYS A 213 -3.25 -27.35 7.88
CA LYS A 213 -2.54 -28.57 7.49
C LYS A 213 -2.97 -29.72 8.42
N GLY A 214 -3.75 -30.66 7.89
CA GLY A 214 -4.23 -31.83 8.61
C GLY A 214 -3.60 -33.12 8.09
N GLY A 215 -2.60 -33.64 8.79
CA GLY A 215 -2.11 -35.02 8.64
C GLY A 215 -2.47 -35.87 9.87
N PRO A 216 -2.61 -37.20 9.76
CA PRO A 216 -2.91 -38.09 10.89
C PRO A 216 -1.90 -38.03 12.05
N LEU A 217 -0.68 -37.52 11.80
CA LEU A 217 0.44 -37.47 12.74
C LEU A 217 0.87 -36.04 13.12
N GLU A 218 0.22 -35.00 12.60
CA GLU A 218 0.64 -33.61 12.84
C GLU A 218 0.04 -33.09 14.16
N SER A 219 0.88 -32.55 15.04
CA SER A 219 0.43 -31.93 16.29
C SER A 219 -0.55 -30.78 15.99
N PRO A 220 -1.64 -30.64 16.77
CA PRO A 220 -2.65 -29.58 16.57
C PRO A 220 -2.04 -28.16 16.54
N GLU A 221 -0.90 -28.00 17.17
CA GLU A 221 -0.13 -26.75 17.31
C GLU A 221 0.56 -26.31 16.01
N SER A 222 0.91 -27.24 15.13
CA SER A 222 1.61 -26.98 13.86
C SER A 222 0.70 -27.06 12.65
N ARG A 223 -0.62 -27.08 12.87
CA ARG A 223 -1.62 -27.12 11.80
C ARG A 223 -1.74 -25.83 10.99
N PRO A 224 -1.62 -24.62 11.57
CA PRO A 224 -1.75 -23.40 10.77
C PRO A 224 -0.59 -23.28 9.76
N ALA A 225 -0.92 -23.26 8.47
CA ALA A 225 0.04 -23.18 7.38
C ALA A 225 -0.34 -22.08 6.38
N VAL A 226 0.64 -21.63 5.58
CA VAL A 226 0.45 -20.62 4.54
C VAL A 226 0.80 -21.20 3.18
N ARG A 227 -0.08 -20.99 2.20
CA ARG A 227 0.14 -21.32 0.79
C ARG A 227 0.15 -20.04 -0.04
N TYR A 228 1.06 -19.99 -1.02
CA TYR A 228 1.15 -18.88 -1.96
C TYR A 228 0.62 -19.34 -3.33
N VAL A 229 -0.32 -18.58 -3.88
CA VAL A 229 -0.76 -18.71 -5.28
C VAL A 229 -0.34 -17.45 -6.01
N GLN A 230 0.61 -17.59 -6.92
CA GLN A 230 1.15 -16.49 -7.71
C GLN A 230 0.55 -16.53 -9.11
N ARG A 231 0.05 -15.39 -9.58
CA ARG A 231 -0.47 -15.21 -10.93
C ARG A 231 0.10 -13.94 -11.53
N VAL A 232 0.71 -14.04 -12.69
CA VAL A 232 1.12 -12.86 -13.46
C VAL A 232 -0.08 -12.39 -14.29
N ILE A 233 -0.42 -11.12 -14.14
CA ILE A 233 -1.51 -10.44 -14.85
C ILE A 233 -0.97 -9.21 -15.59
N SER A 234 -1.77 -8.69 -16.51
CA SER A 234 -1.41 -7.44 -17.22
C SER A 234 -1.54 -6.23 -16.29
N LEU A 235 -0.78 -5.14 -16.54
CA LEU A 235 -0.90 -3.91 -15.75
C LEU A 235 -2.32 -3.35 -15.73
N ARG A 236 -3.04 -3.48 -16.85
CA ARG A 236 -4.43 -3.01 -16.99
C ARG A 236 -5.37 -3.78 -16.06
N GLU A 237 -5.27 -5.11 -16.05
CA GLU A 237 -6.10 -5.98 -15.20
C GLU A 237 -5.83 -5.74 -13.70
N ALA A 238 -4.57 -5.45 -13.34
CA ALA A 238 -4.21 -5.11 -11.96
C ALA A 238 -4.71 -3.73 -11.50
N ALA A 239 -4.85 -2.77 -12.43
CA ALA A 239 -5.43 -1.47 -12.15
C ALA A 239 -6.95 -1.57 -11.93
N GLU A 240 -7.66 -2.35 -12.76
CA GLU A 240 -9.12 -2.55 -12.64
C GLU A 240 -9.51 -3.30 -11.35
N GLY A 241 -8.68 -4.25 -10.89
CA GLY A 241 -8.87 -4.95 -9.60
C GLY A 241 -8.63 -4.10 -8.35
N ALA A 242 -8.20 -2.84 -8.50
CA ALA A 242 -8.07 -1.88 -7.40
C ALA A 242 -9.40 -1.19 -7.05
N GLU A 243 -10.28 -1.03 -8.03
CA GLU A 243 -11.50 -0.21 -7.92
C GLU A 243 -12.71 -1.00 -7.40
N THR A 244 -12.63 -2.33 -7.36
CA THR A 244 -13.75 -3.21 -6.99
C THR A 244 -13.82 -3.57 -5.51
N THR A 245 -12.97 -3.02 -4.64
CA THR A 245 -13.20 -3.15 -3.18
C THR A 245 -14.36 -2.23 -2.80
N PRO A 246 -15.52 -2.74 -2.36
CA PRO A 246 -16.59 -1.90 -1.88
C PRO A 246 -16.06 -1.18 -0.64
N ALA A 247 -16.01 0.15 -0.70
CA ALA A 247 -15.83 0.97 0.48
C ALA A 247 -16.84 0.49 1.55
N PRO A 248 -16.42 0.33 2.82
CA PRO A 248 -17.33 -0.12 3.86
C PRO A 248 -18.46 0.90 3.96
N ALA A 249 -19.68 0.42 3.70
CA ALA A 249 -20.90 1.20 3.82
C ALA A 249 -20.93 1.84 5.22
N ALA A 250 -20.97 3.17 5.25
CA ALA A 250 -21.15 3.92 6.48
C ALA A 250 -22.44 3.45 7.17
N PRO A 251 -22.45 3.30 8.52
CA PRO A 251 -23.68 2.97 9.22
C PRO A 251 -24.67 4.12 9.06
N THR A 252 -25.78 3.87 8.35
CA THR A 252 -26.94 4.75 8.36
C THR A 252 -27.43 4.87 9.80
N GLY A 253 -27.11 5.99 10.43
CA GLY A 253 -27.67 6.38 11.71
C GLY A 253 -29.18 6.52 11.58
N GLY A 254 -29.91 5.60 12.21
CA GLY A 254 -31.35 5.70 12.38
C GLY A 254 -31.67 6.84 13.34
N ASN A 255 -32.07 7.98 12.80
CA ASN A 255 -32.87 8.95 13.53
C ASN A 255 -34.30 8.88 12.99
N GLY A 256 -35.23 8.40 13.82
CA GLY A 256 -36.61 8.12 13.43
C GLY A 256 -37.52 8.19 14.65
N THR A 257 -37.80 9.42 15.05
CA THR A 257 -38.93 9.87 15.86
C THR A 257 -40.22 9.07 15.63
N ARG A 258 -40.81 8.51 16.70
CA ARG A 258 -42.21 8.73 17.07
C ARG A 258 -42.48 8.28 18.51
#